data_AF-A0A530BFU2-F1
#
_entry.id   AF-A0A530BFU2-F1
#
_cell.length_a   1.000
_cell.length_b   1.000
_cell.length_c   1.000
_cell.angle_alpha   90.00
_cell.angle_beta   90.00
_cell.angle_gamma   90.00
#
_symmetry.space_group_name_H-M   'P 1'
#
loop_
_entity.id
_entity.type
_entity.pdbx_description
1 polymer ?
#
loop_
_entity_poly.entity_id
_entity_poly.type
_entity_poly.pdbx_seq_one_letter_code
_entity_poly.pdbx_strand_id
1 'polypeptide(L)'
;LYPALDADPDIRTIRVTNEGEGAAICGGVFLSGKRAALVMENSGLRASVEPLARMGLGAGIPVVMLMSYRGELGENNWWAIPHGITMEPVLDALRIPYRVVREEEKIERAIADAYSWSYASYYHSAVALGGEVVR
;
A
#
# COMPACT_ATOMS: atom_id res chain seq x y z
N LEU A 1 2.49 -14.19 2.81
CA LEU A 1 2.55 -12.90 3.54
C LEU A 1 1.79 -12.93 4.87
N TYR A 2 0.45 -12.99 4.88
CA TYR A 2 -0.32 -12.85 6.14
C TYR A 2 0.07 -13.81 7.28
N PRO A 3 0.28 -15.12 7.06
CA PRO A 3 0.72 -16.01 8.14
C PRO A 3 2.08 -15.65 8.75
N ALA A 4 2.98 -15.07 7.94
CA ALA A 4 4.28 -14.60 8.44
C ALA A 4 4.12 -13.33 9.29
N LEU A 5 3.23 -12.41 8.88
CA LEU A 5 2.90 -11.21 9.66
C LEU A 5 2.21 -11.57 10.98
N ASP A 6 1.29 -12.54 10.98
CA ASP A 6 0.59 -12.99 12.18
C ASP A 6 1.50 -13.73 13.18
N ALA A 7 2.60 -14.33 12.69
CA ALA A 7 3.54 -15.08 13.51
C ALA A 7 4.67 -14.22 14.09
N ASP A 8 4.90 -13.02 13.55
CA ASP A 8 5.97 -12.13 13.99
C ASP A 8 5.57 -11.41 15.31
N PRO A 9 6.33 -11.56 16.41
CA PRO A 9 5.96 -11.01 17.71
C PRO A 9 6.05 -9.47 17.77
N ASP A 10 6.77 -8.84 16.85
CA ASP A 10 6.93 -7.39 16.80
C ASP A 10 5.88 -6.72 15.90
N ILE A 11 5.08 -7.51 15.18
CA ILE A 11 4.02 -7.03 14.29
C ILE A 11 2.65 -7.36 14.86
N ARG A 12 1.84 -6.32 15.06
CA ARG A 12 0.41 -6.49 15.36
C ARG A 12 -0.39 -6.39 14.07
N THR A 13 -0.98 -7.50 13.64
CA THR A 13 -1.91 -7.51 12.51
C THR A 13 -3.32 -7.05 12.95
N ILE A 14 -3.94 -6.21 12.12
CA ILE A 14 -5.32 -5.74 12.31
C ILE A 14 -6.06 -6.08 11.02
N ARG A 15 -6.99 -7.04 11.11
CA ARG A 15 -7.87 -7.38 10.00
C ARG A 15 -8.97 -6.34 9.90
N VAL A 16 -9.24 -5.90 8.67
CA VAL A 16 -10.28 -4.92 8.35
C VAL A 16 -11.27 -5.51 7.37
N THR A 17 -12.49 -5.01 7.39
CA THR A 17 -13.56 -5.42 6.45
C THR A 17 -13.49 -4.65 5.14
N ASN A 18 -12.76 -3.52 5.11
CA ASN A 18 -12.58 -2.66 3.95
C ASN A 18 -11.21 -1.95 4.00
N GLU A 19 -10.55 -1.81 2.85
CA GLU A 19 -9.22 -1.18 2.76
C GLU A 19 -9.24 0.30 3.11
N GLY A 20 -10.35 1.00 2.87
CA GLY A 20 -10.53 2.38 3.30
C GLY A 20 -10.54 2.54 4.83
N GLU A 21 -11.14 1.59 5.55
CA GLU A 21 -11.03 1.54 7.02
C GLU A 21 -9.58 1.26 7.46
N GLY A 22 -8.89 0.36 6.75
CA GLY A 22 -7.47 0.11 6.95
C GLY A 22 -6.60 1.35 6.80
N ALA A 23 -6.85 2.17 5.77
CA ALA A 23 -6.20 3.45 5.58
C ALA A 23 -6.46 4.39 6.77
N ALA A 24 -7.72 4.54 7.20
CA ALA A 24 -8.09 5.39 8.32
C ALA A 24 -7.44 4.92 9.65
N ILE A 25 -7.38 3.60 9.90
CA ILE A 25 -6.69 3.02 11.05
C ILE A 25 -5.20 3.35 11.01
N CYS A 26 -4.54 3.21 9.85
CA CYS A 26 -3.14 3.59 9.69
C CYS A 26 -2.92 5.07 10.03
N GLY A 27 -3.81 5.95 9.56
CA GLY A 27 -3.78 7.37 9.90
C GLY A 27 -3.92 7.62 11.40
N GLY A 28 -4.84 6.94 12.07
CA GLY A 28 -4.99 7.01 13.53
C GLY A 28 -3.75 6.53 14.28
N VAL A 29 -3.12 5.46 13.82
CA VAL A 29 -1.85 4.95 14.39
C VAL A 29 -0.72 5.97 14.21
N PHE A 30 -0.63 6.62 13.05
CA PHE A 30 0.32 7.72 12.82
C PHE A 30 0.14 8.85 13.83
N LEU A 31 -1.11 9.28 14.08
CA LEU A 31 -1.41 10.34 15.07
C LEU A 31 -1.03 9.96 16.51
N SER A 32 -0.94 8.65 16.81
CA SER A 32 -0.43 8.16 18.10
C SER A 32 1.10 8.17 18.23
N GLY A 33 1.82 8.59 17.18
CA GLY A 33 3.28 8.56 17.11
C GLY A 33 3.87 7.19 16.75
N LYS A 34 3.03 6.24 16.32
CA LYS A 34 3.44 4.89 15.93
C LYS A 34 3.49 4.72 14.41
N ARG A 35 4.05 3.60 13.97
CA ARG A 35 4.14 3.23 12.55
C ARG A 35 3.13 2.14 12.22
N ALA A 36 2.52 2.26 11.05
CA ALA A 36 1.64 1.27 10.45
C ALA A 36 1.93 1.15 8.95
N ALA A 37 1.58 0.00 8.37
CA ALA A 37 1.54 -0.22 6.93
C ALA A 37 0.15 -0.75 6.57
N LEU A 38 -0.41 -0.25 5.47
CA LEU A 38 -1.61 -0.83 4.88
C LEU A 38 -1.19 -1.93 3.89
N VAL A 39 -1.40 -3.18 4.26
CA VAL A 39 -1.15 -4.35 3.41
C VAL A 39 -2.44 -4.72 2.69
N MET A 40 -2.46 -4.65 1.36
CA MET A 40 -3.65 -4.96 0.56
C MET A 40 -3.30 -5.50 -0.84
N GLU A 41 -4.30 -5.92 -1.60
CA GLU A 41 -4.15 -6.04 -3.05
C GLU A 41 -4.36 -4.67 -3.70
N ASN A 42 -3.76 -4.42 -4.86
CA ASN A 42 -3.98 -3.18 -5.63
C ASN A 42 -5.45 -2.90 -5.98
N SER A 43 -6.33 -3.91 -5.96
CA SER A 43 -7.77 -3.71 -6.11
C SER A 43 -8.40 -2.88 -4.99
N GLY A 44 -7.90 -3.03 -3.76
CA GLY A 44 -8.33 -2.30 -2.57
C GLY A 44 -8.03 -0.80 -2.60
N LEU A 45 -7.13 -0.37 -3.51
CA LEU A 45 -6.84 1.04 -3.72
C LEU A 45 -8.11 1.84 -4.07
N ARG A 46 -9.03 1.25 -4.86
CA ARG A 46 -10.29 1.89 -5.24
C ARG A 46 -11.22 2.12 -4.04
N ALA A 47 -11.22 1.21 -3.07
CA ALA A 47 -11.98 1.38 -1.83
C ALA A 47 -11.33 2.42 -0.89
N SER A 48 -10.02 2.63 -1.03
CA SER A 48 -9.24 3.51 -0.16
C SER A 48 -9.14 4.96 -0.63
N VAL A 49 -9.69 5.31 -1.80
CA VAL A 49 -9.53 6.63 -2.42
C VAL A 49 -10.00 7.77 -1.52
N GLU A 50 -11.21 7.71 -0.97
CA GLU A 50 -11.76 8.79 -0.13
C GLU A 50 -10.90 9.05 1.12
N PRO A 51 -10.59 8.06 1.98
CA PRO A 51 -9.78 8.31 3.16
C PRO A 51 -8.35 8.76 2.80
N LEU A 52 -7.73 8.19 1.76
CA LEU A 52 -6.40 8.63 1.30
C LEU A 52 -6.44 10.08 0.80
N ALA A 53 -7.42 10.46 -0.02
CA ALA A 53 -7.54 11.83 -0.50
C ALA A 53 -7.68 12.84 0.66
N ARG A 54 -8.51 12.53 1.66
CA ARG A 54 -8.72 13.39 2.84
C ARG A 54 -7.46 13.54 3.68
N MET A 55 -6.78 12.42 3.95
CA MET A 55 -5.60 12.40 4.83
C MET A 55 -4.37 12.99 4.16
N GLY A 56 -4.08 12.63 2.92
CA GLY A 56 -2.91 13.09 2.18
C GLY A 56 -3.02 14.54 1.76
N LEU A 57 -4.01 14.84 0.90
CA LEU A 57 -4.12 16.17 0.26
C LEU A 57 -4.55 17.27 1.24
N GLY A 58 -5.23 16.91 2.33
CA GLY A 58 -5.82 17.87 3.27
C GLY A 58 -5.14 17.95 4.64
N ALA A 59 -4.66 16.84 5.18
CA ALA A 59 -4.28 16.75 6.60
C ALA A 59 -2.80 16.42 6.86
N GLY A 60 -2.02 16.07 5.84
CA GLY A 60 -0.62 15.67 6.03
C GLY A 60 -0.47 14.39 6.87
N ILE A 61 -1.43 13.47 6.78
CA ILE A 61 -1.44 12.21 7.52
C ILE A 61 -1.00 11.09 6.55
N PRO A 62 0.27 10.63 6.62
CA PRO A 62 0.79 9.66 5.68
C PRO A 62 0.25 8.25 5.95
N VAL A 63 0.20 7.46 4.87
CA VAL A 63 -0.11 6.02 4.89
C VAL A 63 0.91 5.38 3.95
N VAL A 64 1.65 4.40 4.47
CA VAL A 64 2.57 3.58 3.67
C VAL A 64 1.79 2.35 3.23
N MET A 65 1.64 2.16 1.92
CA MET A 65 0.89 1.04 1.35
C MET A 65 1.84 -0.02 0.80
N LEU A 66 1.62 -1.27 1.17
CA LEU A 66 2.29 -2.45 0.61
C LEU A 66 1.23 -3.24 -0.16
N MET A 67 1.35 -3.26 -1.49
CA MET A 67 0.32 -3.81 -2.36
C MET A 67 0.84 -5.01 -3.13
N SER A 68 0.02 -6.05 -3.31
CA SER A 68 0.24 -6.99 -4.41
C SER A 68 -0.26 -6.36 -5.72
N TYR A 69 0.60 -6.35 -6.74
CA TYR A 69 0.28 -5.87 -8.08
C TYR A 69 -0.33 -7.02 -8.89
N ARG A 70 -1.66 -7.00 -9.02
CA ARG A 70 -2.41 -7.89 -9.92
C ARG A 70 -2.77 -7.18 -11.22
N GLY A 71 -2.81 -7.91 -12.34
CA GLY A 71 -3.18 -7.36 -13.65
C GLY A 71 -2.03 -6.80 -14.49
N GLU A 72 -0.79 -7.15 -14.18
CA GLU A 72 0.36 -6.83 -15.04
C GLU A 72 0.34 -7.62 -16.37
N LEU A 73 1.17 -7.21 -17.33
CA LEU A 73 1.37 -7.99 -18.56
C LEU A 73 1.84 -9.41 -18.22
N GLY A 74 1.16 -10.41 -18.77
CA GLY A 74 1.38 -11.82 -18.44
C GLY A 74 0.52 -12.35 -17.30
N GLU A 75 -0.39 -11.55 -16.74
CA GLU A 75 -1.48 -12.04 -15.89
C GLU A 75 -2.41 -12.96 -16.71
N ASN A 76 -2.69 -14.15 -16.18
CA ASN A 76 -3.61 -15.13 -16.81
C ASN A 76 -5.04 -15.02 -16.29
N ASN A 77 -5.24 -14.23 -15.23
CA ASN A 77 -6.50 -14.05 -14.56
C ASN A 77 -7.23 -12.80 -15.09
N TRP A 78 -8.27 -12.99 -15.90
CA TRP A 78 -8.98 -11.90 -16.57
C TRP A 78 -9.57 -10.85 -15.60
N TRP A 79 -9.95 -11.25 -14.39
CA TRP A 79 -10.53 -10.36 -13.37
C TRP A 79 -9.50 -9.45 -12.70
N ALA A 80 -8.21 -9.81 -12.76
CA ALA A 80 -7.12 -9.01 -12.23
C ALA A 80 -6.71 -7.87 -13.19
N ILE A 81 -6.96 -8.01 -14.49
CA ILE A 81 -6.57 -7.04 -15.53
C ILE A 81 -7.09 -5.62 -15.22
N PRO A 82 -8.38 -5.41 -14.85
CA PRO A 82 -8.86 -4.08 -14.48
C PRO A 82 -8.14 -3.48 -13.27
N HIS A 83 -7.64 -4.32 -12.34
CA HIS A 83 -6.90 -3.84 -11.17
C HIS A 83 -5.56 -3.24 -11.59
N GLY A 84 -4.85 -3.88 -12.51
CA GLY A 84 -3.59 -3.36 -13.03
C GLY A 84 -3.77 -2.10 -13.87
N ILE A 85 -4.79 -2.07 -14.74
CA ILE A 85 -5.11 -0.88 -15.56
C ILE A 85 -5.44 0.34 -14.71
N THR A 86 -6.13 0.14 -13.57
CA THR A 86 -6.62 1.26 -12.74
C THR A 86 -5.67 1.68 -11.62
N MET A 87 -4.72 0.83 -11.20
CA MET A 87 -3.84 1.12 -10.07
C MET A 87 -3.00 2.39 -10.29
N GLU A 88 -2.18 2.43 -11.34
CA GLU A 88 -1.28 3.56 -11.60
C GLU A 88 -2.06 4.87 -11.82
N PRO A 89 -3.13 4.91 -12.65
CA PRO A 89 -3.92 6.13 -12.81
C PRO A 89 -4.54 6.65 -11.51
N VAL A 90 -4.96 5.77 -10.60
CA VAL A 90 -5.52 6.19 -9.30
C VAL A 90 -4.43 6.72 -8.38
N LEU A 91 -3.26 6.09 -8.34
CA LEU A 91 -2.10 6.60 -7.58
C LEU A 91 -1.68 7.98 -8.10
N ASP A 92 -1.64 8.16 -9.41
CA ASP A 92 -1.31 9.43 -10.06
C ASP A 92 -2.34 10.51 -9.76
N ALA A 93 -3.64 10.18 -9.82
CA ALA A 93 -4.72 11.10 -9.47
C ALA A 93 -4.61 11.59 -8.01
N LEU A 94 -4.18 10.70 -7.11
CA LEU A 94 -3.91 11.02 -5.71
C LEU A 94 -2.50 11.56 -5.47
N ARG A 95 -1.66 11.73 -6.51
CA ARG A 95 -0.27 12.19 -6.41
C ARG A 95 0.60 11.35 -5.46
N ILE A 96 0.28 10.06 -5.33
CA ILE A 96 0.97 9.15 -4.43
C ILE A 96 2.16 8.55 -5.18
N PRO A 97 3.42 8.86 -4.80
CA PRO A 97 4.57 8.19 -5.39
C PRO A 97 4.53 6.70 -5.06
N TYR A 98 4.92 5.89 -6.04
CA TYR A 98 4.97 4.45 -5.88
C TYR A 98 6.21 3.85 -6.52
N ARG A 99 6.58 2.66 -6.05
CA ARG A 99 7.61 1.82 -6.66
C ARG A 99 7.05 0.44 -6.92
N VAL A 100 7.19 -0.04 -8.16
CA VAL A 100 6.93 -1.43 -8.49
C VAL A 100 8.20 -2.24 -8.27
N VAL A 101 8.14 -3.28 -7.42
CA VAL A 101 9.27 -4.14 -7.05
C VAL A 101 9.00 -5.54 -7.57
N ARG A 102 9.93 -6.06 -8.38
CA ARG A 102 9.83 -7.38 -9.02
C ARG A 102 10.95 -8.34 -8.62
N GLU A 103 11.88 -7.89 -7.78
CA GLU A 103 13.04 -8.64 -7.30
C GLU A 103 12.99 -8.67 -5.77
N GLU A 104 13.13 -9.84 -5.17
CA GLU A 104 12.98 -10.04 -3.72
C GLU A 104 14.00 -9.21 -2.92
N GLU A 105 15.23 -9.13 -3.40
CA GLU A 105 16.34 -8.43 -2.75
C GLU A 105 16.14 -6.92 -2.69
N LYS A 106 15.20 -6.38 -3.50
CA LYS A 106 14.87 -4.94 -3.52
C LYS A 106 13.71 -4.58 -2.60
N ILE A 107 13.00 -5.55 -2.02
CA ILE A 107 11.80 -5.32 -1.20
C ILE A 107 12.15 -4.51 0.04
N GLU A 108 13.15 -4.94 0.81
CA GLU A 108 13.53 -4.29 2.07
C GLU A 108 13.85 -2.81 1.86
N ARG A 109 14.69 -2.51 0.87
CA ARG A 109 15.07 -1.13 0.53
C ARG A 109 13.87 -0.31 0.07
N ALA A 110 12.97 -0.87 -0.73
CA ALA A 110 11.78 -0.17 -1.19
C ALA A 110 10.86 0.22 -0.02
N ILE A 111 10.67 -0.67 0.96
CA ILE A 111 9.89 -0.40 2.16
C ILE A 111 10.57 0.70 3.00
N ALA A 112 11.88 0.61 3.23
CA ALA A 112 12.63 1.61 3.98
C ALA A 112 12.58 3.01 3.33
N ASP A 113 12.74 3.08 2.00
CA ASP A 113 12.62 4.32 1.23
C ASP A 113 11.20 4.91 1.33
N ALA A 114 10.16 4.06 1.22
CA ALA A 114 8.76 4.46 1.30
C ALA A 114 8.42 5.09 2.67
N TYR A 115 8.87 4.47 3.77
CA TYR A 115 8.74 5.04 5.11
C TYR A 115 9.49 6.36 5.26
N SER A 116 10.76 6.40 4.83
CA SER A 116 11.59 7.61 4.93
C SER A 116 10.95 8.77 4.19
N TRP A 117 10.47 8.55 2.97
CA TRP A 117 9.81 9.56 2.16
C TRP A 117 8.46 9.98 2.74
N SER A 118 7.62 9.04 3.17
CA SER A 118 6.27 9.34 3.70
C SER A 118 6.31 10.19 4.95
N TYR A 119 7.25 9.89 5.85
CA TYR A 119 7.38 10.60 7.12
C TYR A 119 8.10 11.95 6.94
N ALA A 120 8.96 12.10 5.93
CA ALA A 120 9.59 13.39 5.62
C ALA A 120 8.64 14.36 4.88
N SER A 121 7.78 13.82 4.01
CA SER A 121 6.86 14.60 3.17
C SER A 121 5.48 14.80 3.80
N TYR A 122 5.16 14.08 4.87
CA TYR A 122 3.81 13.99 5.43
C TYR A 122 2.77 13.55 4.38
N TYR A 123 3.16 12.66 3.48
CA TYR A 123 2.32 12.20 2.38
C TYR A 123 2.39 10.69 2.19
N HIS A 124 1.41 10.13 1.47
CA HIS A 124 1.33 8.69 1.23
C HIS A 124 2.43 8.19 0.29
N SER A 125 2.80 6.93 0.41
CA SER A 125 3.62 6.24 -0.59
C SER A 125 3.14 4.81 -0.77
N ALA A 126 3.47 4.20 -1.90
CA ALA A 126 3.11 2.83 -2.22
C ALA A 126 4.32 1.99 -2.69
N VAL A 127 4.38 0.75 -2.21
CA VAL A 127 5.26 -0.29 -2.76
C VAL A 127 4.37 -1.37 -3.34
N ALA A 128 4.38 -1.52 -4.65
CA ALA A 128 3.62 -2.54 -5.37
C ALA A 128 4.55 -3.71 -5.71
N LEU A 129 4.31 -4.87 -5.11
CA LEU A 129 5.05 -6.10 -5.38
C LEU A 129 4.46 -6.76 -6.61
N GLY A 130 5.28 -7.06 -7.62
CA GLY A 130 4.83 -7.63 -8.89
C GLY A 130 5.77 -8.71 -9.41
N GLY A 131 5.45 -9.25 -10.59
CA GLY A 131 6.27 -10.29 -11.22
C GLY A 131 6.43 -11.58 -10.39
N GLU A 132 7.66 -12.09 -10.29
CA GLU A 132 7.98 -13.36 -9.60
C GLU A 132 7.76 -13.31 -8.09
N VAL A 133 7.76 -12.11 -7.48
CA VAL A 133 7.57 -11.91 -6.03
C VAL A 133 6.14 -12.29 -5.58
N VAL A 134 5.17 -12.30 -6.49
CA VAL A 134 3.74 -12.51 -6.20
C VAL A 134 3.19 -13.78 -6.87
N ARG A 135 4.04 -14.53 -7.58
CA ARG A 135 3.66 -15.79 -8.26
C ARG A 135 3.91 -17.01 -7.40
#